data_AF-R8BC74-F1
#
_entry.id   AF-R8BC74-F1
#
_cell.length_a   1.000
_cell.length_b   1.000
_cell.length_c   1.000
_cell.angle_alpha   90.00
_cell.angle_beta   90.00
_cell.angle_gamma   90.00
#
_symmetry.space_group_name_H-M   'P 1'
#
loop_
_entity.id
_entity.type
_entity.pdbx_description
1 polymer ?
#
loop_
_entity_poly.entity_id
_entity_poly.type
_entity_poly.pdbx_seq_one_letter_code
_entity_poly.pdbx_strand_id
1 'polypeptide(L)' 'MHPHLHTKDNAACEDLMVALEECHDRGFLWKSMGMCNDAKQALNLCLKAERLKRVDANRNNAQDKKTKIRNMWKDIDENS' A
#
# COMPACT_ATOMS: atom_id res chain seq x y z
N MET A 1 8.82 16.13 0.52
CA MET A 1 8.90 14.70 0.93
C MET A 1 7.53 14.08 0.65
N HIS A 2 7.45 12.77 0.41
CA HIS A 2 6.33 12.01 -0.14
C HIS A 2 4.89 12.55 0.13
N PRO A 3 4.40 13.53 -0.64
CA PRO A 3 3.12 14.19 -0.34
C PRO A 3 1.93 13.25 -0.54
N HIS A 4 2.15 12.14 -1.26
CA HIS A 4 1.14 11.14 -1.56
C HIS A 4 1.08 9.96 -0.58
N LEU A 5 1.86 9.96 0.51
CA LEU A 5 1.86 8.85 1.47
C LEU A 5 0.83 8.99 2.59
N HIS A 6 0.45 10.21 2.98
CA HIS A 6 -0.61 10.46 3.97
C HIS A 6 -2.00 10.21 3.38
N THR A 7 -2.28 8.95 3.05
CA THR A 7 -3.59 8.48 2.61
C THR A 7 -4.14 7.50 3.62
N LYS A 8 -5.47 7.32 3.61
CA LYS A 8 -6.15 6.30 4.43
C LYS A 8 -5.58 4.89 4.26
N ASP A 9 -4.98 4.60 3.10
CA ASP A 9 -4.44 3.28 2.76
C ASP A 9 -3.09 3.00 3.46
N ASN A 10 -2.44 4.03 4.02
CA ASN A 10 -1.13 3.90 4.67
C ASN A 10 -1.15 4.39 6.13
N ALA A 11 -2.32 4.58 6.74
CA ALA A 11 -2.44 5.08 8.12
C ALA A 11 -1.67 4.20 9.12
N ALA A 12 -1.55 2.89 8.87
CA ALA A 12 -0.77 1.97 9.68
C ALA A 12 0.75 2.22 9.67
N CYS A 13 1.25 3.05 8.74
CA CYS A 13 2.66 3.39 8.61
C CYS A 13 2.99 4.81 9.09
N GLU A 14 2.04 5.52 9.72
CA GLU A 14 2.17 6.93 10.10
C GLU A 14 3.38 7.18 11.03
N ASP A 15 3.56 6.36 12.06
CA ASP A 15 4.70 6.49 12.99
C ASP A 15 6.07 6.40 12.28
N LEU A 16 6.16 5.54 11.24
CA LEU A 16 7.38 5.39 10.45
C LEU A 16 7.59 6.56 9.47
N MET A 17 6.50 7.21 9.02
CA MET A 17 6.59 8.44 8.23
C MET A 17 7.11 9.59 9.10
N VAL A 18 6.56 9.75 10.30
CA VAL A 18 7.00 10.74 11.29
C VAL A 18 8.47 10.52 11.64
N ALA A 19 8.88 9.30 11.95
CA ALA A 19 10.29 8.99 12.27
C ALA A 19 11.25 9.33 11.11
N LEU A 20 10.83 9.13 9.86
CA LEU A 20 11.64 9.50 8.70
C LEU A 20 11.68 11.02 8.49
N GLU A 21 10.57 11.71 8.75
CA GLU A 21 10.49 13.18 8.70
C GLU A 21 11.38 13.81 9.76
N GLU A 22 11.27 13.39 11.02
CA GLU A 22 12.17 13.83 12.11
C GLU A 22 13.64 13.60 11.79
N CYS A 23 13.98 12.51 11.09
CA CYS A 23 15.35 12.27 10.65
C CYS A 23 15.79 13.25 9.56
N HIS A 24 14.90 13.60 8.62
CA HIS A 24 15.20 14.58 7.57
C HIS A 24 15.28 16.01 8.12
N ASP A 25 14.55 16.34 9.19
CA ASP A 25 14.60 17.64 9.87
C ASP A 25 15.96 17.93 10.51
N ARG A 26 16.81 16.91 10.67
CA ARG A 26 18.22 17.07 11.08
C ARG A 26 19.08 17.77 10.02
N GLY A 27 18.57 17.92 8.80
CA GLY A 27 19.16 18.74 7.75
C GLY A 27 19.59 17.96 6.51
N PHE A 28 19.84 18.72 5.44
CA PHE A 28 20.12 18.19 4.10
C PHE A 28 21.32 17.23 4.07
N LEU A 29 22.44 17.59 4.72
CA LEU A 29 23.64 16.75 4.74
C LEU A 29 23.40 15.41 5.44
N TRP A 30 22.65 15.41 6.54
CA TRP A 30 22.29 14.19 7.27
C TRP A 30 21.52 13.21 6.37
N LYS A 31 20.55 13.74 5.64
CA LYS A 31 19.77 13.00 4.65
C LYS A 31 20.63 12.52 3.47
N SER A 32 21.45 13.40 2.87
CA SER A 32 22.21 13.07 1.66
C SER A 32 23.32 12.06 1.91
N MET A 33 23.86 12.03 3.13
CA MET A 33 24.88 11.06 3.55
C MET A 33 24.28 9.68 3.91
N GLY A 34 22.95 9.52 3.83
CA GLY A 34 22.29 8.25 4.10
C GLY A 34 22.05 7.94 5.58
N MET A 35 22.17 8.94 6.46
CA MET A 35 22.01 8.75 7.92
C MET A 35 20.57 8.46 8.35
N CYS A 36 19.61 8.48 7.42
CA CYS A 36 18.20 8.14 7.63
C CYS A 36 17.77 6.83 6.97
N ASN A 37 18.73 6.01 6.51
CA ASN A 37 18.43 4.80 5.74
C ASN A 37 17.63 3.76 6.53
N ASP A 38 17.87 3.62 7.83
CA ASP A 38 17.15 2.66 8.68
C ASP A 38 15.66 3.02 8.80
N ALA A 39 15.36 4.28 9.13
CA ALA A 39 13.98 4.79 9.16
C ALA A 39 13.31 4.65 7.79
N LYS A 40 14.04 4.94 6.71
CA LYS A 40 13.55 4.78 5.33
C LYS A 40 13.25 3.32 5.00
N GLN A 41 14.10 2.40 5.43
CA GLN A 41 13.93 0.96 5.19
C GLN A 41 12.72 0.43 5.95
N ALA A 42 12.54 0.83 7.22
CA ALA A 42 11.38 0.48 8.02
C ALA A 42 10.08 0.97 7.34
N LEU A 43 10.03 2.23 6.92
CA LEU A 43 8.88 2.79 6.21
C LEU A 43 8.58 2.03 4.91
N ASN A 44 9.62 1.73 4.11
CA ASN A 44 9.45 0.98 2.87
C ASN A 44 8.87 -0.43 3.08
N LEU A 45 9.29 -1.13 4.14
CA LEU A 45 8.75 -2.44 4.47
C LEU A 45 7.26 -2.36 4.86
N CYS A 46 6.89 -1.35 5.65
CA CYS A 46 5.50 -1.12 6.01
C CYS A 46 4.63 -0.83 4.78
N LEU A 47 5.04 0.11 3.94
CA LEU A 47 4.30 0.47 2.72
C LEU A 47 4.20 -0.69 1.73
N LYS A 48 5.24 -1.53 1.66
CA LYS A 48 5.19 -2.76 0.86
C LYS A 48 4.13 -3.73 1.40
N ALA A 49 4.04 -3.89 2.72
CA ALA A 49 3.03 -4.73 3.35
C ALA A 49 1.60 -4.21 3.07
N GLU A 50 1.35 -2.91 3.24
CA GLU A 50 0.04 -2.30 2.92
C GLU A 50 -0.32 -2.44 1.44
N ARG A 51 0.66 -2.25 0.55
CA ARG A 51 0.46 -2.50 -0.89
C ARG A 51 0.06 -3.95 -1.15
N LEU A 52 0.69 -4.92 -0.49
CA LEU A 52 0.38 -6.34 -0.69
C LEU A 52 -1.04 -6.67 -0.21
N LYS A 53 -1.47 -6.15 0.95
CA LYS A 53 -2.85 -6.30 1.45
C LYS A 53 -3.87 -5.79 0.43
N ARG A 54 -3.64 -4.60 -0.13
CA ARG A 54 -4.51 -4.03 -1.17
C ARG A 54 -4.52 -4.85 -2.45
N VAL A 55 -3.36 -5.31 -2.91
CA VAL A 55 -3.26 -6.15 -4.11
C VAL A 55 -4.03 -7.46 -3.93
N ASP A 56 -3.93 -8.08 -2.76
CA ASP A 56 -4.68 -9.29 -2.43
C ASP A 56 -6.18 -9.05 -2.41
N ALA A 57 -6.64 -8.01 -1.69
CA ALA A 57 -8.06 -7.65 -1.65
C ALA A 57 -8.62 -7.34 -3.04
N ASN A 58 -7.88 -6.61 -3.87
CA ASN A 58 -8.29 -6.31 -5.25
C ASN A 58 -8.35 -7.58 -6.11
N ARG A 59 -7.39 -8.50 -5.94
CA ARG A 59 -7.38 -9.78 -6.65
C ARG A 59 -8.60 -10.61 -6.28
N ASN A 60 -8.90 -10.75 -4.98
CA ASN A 60 -10.05 -11.51 -4.50
C ASN A 60 -11.36 -10.92 -5.00
N ASN A 61 -11.55 -9.61 -4.86
CA ASN A 61 -12.72 -8.90 -5.38
C ASN A 61 -12.89 -9.07 -6.90
N ALA A 62 -11.79 -9.09 -7.67
CA ALA A 62 -11.84 -9.31 -9.11
C ALA A 62 -12.25 -10.76 -9.45
N GLN A 63 -11.78 -11.75 -8.70
CA GLN A 63 -12.20 -13.14 -8.87
C GLN A 63 -13.68 -13.32 -8.51
N ASP A 64 -14.14 -12.74 -7.41
CA ASP A 64 -15.55 -12.83 -6.98
C ASP A 64 -16.49 -12.24 -8.02
N LYS A 65 -16.14 -11.07 -8.58
CA LYS A 65 -16.89 -10.45 -9.68
C LYS A 65 -16.93 -11.35 -10.92
N LYS A 66 -15.79 -11.95 -11.30
CA LYS A 66 -15.71 -12.87 -12.44
C LYS A 66 -16.55 -14.13 -12.22
N THR A 67 -16.52 -14.70 -11.03
CA THR A 67 -17.32 -15.88 -10.67
C THR A 67 -18.80 -15.54 -10.70
N LYS A 68 -19.22 -14.41 -10.12
CA LYS A 68 -20.61 -13.95 -10.17
C LYS A 68 -21.11 -13.79 -11.61
N ILE A 69 -20.35 -13.09 -12.44
CA ILE A 69 -20.69 -12.90 -13.85
C ILE A 69 -20.81 -14.25 -14.57
N ARG A 70 -19.83 -15.16 -14.38
CA ARG A 70 -19.86 -16.50 -14.98
C ARG A 70 -21.11 -17.28 -14.57
N ASN A 71 -21.47 -17.26 -13.30
CA ASN A 71 -22.64 -17.96 -12.80
C ASN A 71 -23.93 -17.36 -13.40
N MET A 72 -24.02 -16.03 -13.48
CA MET A 72 -25.16 -15.37 -14.14
C MET A 72 -25.30 -15.79 -15.62
N TRP A 73 -24.20 -15.87 -16.38
CA TRP A 73 -24.25 -16.34 -17.77
C TRP A 73 -24.67 -17.80 -17.88
N LYS A 74 -24.17 -18.68 -17.00
CA LYS A 74 -24.59 -20.08 -16.96
C LYS A 74 -26.09 -20.22 -16.68
N ASP A 75 -26.61 -19.49 -15.70
CA ASP A 75 -28.04 -19.50 -15.38
C ASP A 75 -28.88 -19.04 -16.58
N ILE A 76 -28.42 -18.03 -17.33
CA ILE A 76 -29.11 -17.59 -18.56
C ILE A 76 -29.10 -18.71 -19.60
N ASP A 77 -27.94 -19.31 -19.87
CA ASP A 77 -27.80 -20.38 -20.88
C ASP A 77 -28.63 -21.63 -20.53
N GLU A 78 -28.76 -21.97 -19.25
CA GLU A 78 -29.53 -23.14 -18.79
C GLU A 78 -31.06 -22.90 -18.75
N ASN A 79 -31.51 -21.65 -18.65
CA ASN A 79 -32.92 -21.28 -18.57
C ASN A 79 -33.47 -20.58 -19.84
N SER A 80 -32.69 -20.54 -20.93
CA SER A 80 -33.10 -20.05 -22.27
C SER A 80 -33.49 -21.18 -23.20
#